data_AF-A0A7C4RSE5-F1
#
_entry.id   AF-A0A7C4RSE5-F1
#
_cell.length_a   1.000
_cell.length_b   1.000
_cell.length_c   1.000
_cell.angle_alpha   90.00
_cell.angle_beta   90.00
_cell.angle_gamma   90.00
#
_symmetry.space_group_name_H-M   'P 1'
#
loop_
_entity.id
_entity.type
_entity.pdbx_description
1 polymer ?
#
loop_
_entity_poly.entity_id
_entity_poly.type
_entity_poly.pdbx_seq_one_letter_code
_entity_poly.pdbx_strand_id
1 'polypeptide(L)'
;MERRSHQVHELHFSYRCDKGASFLQPEPQRYAVLKAEPQPKTFLSADLALAWLLVIFCTVFRLWFSGRFLLVPDETNYWQWGRYLDWGYHDQAPLIGWLIRLSTAWLGGNETAVRLPSVLSSLIVSVYSLWIAKRWFGDKAVLSVAVVSQSILLFQVGGLLATPDGIQAAAWAAACWHGARAYENGRWGQWLLTGFWFGIGILAKFTMVLFAVSIFIYGLTSLRHRQRLMEIRPYIGFLFGLLMFSPVIWWNARHGWNSVRHVAFIGGANEARFFQPHFLGDFIASQAALLTPIVFILVVMAWVYVARHRFDEMHYWTERYLWFASAPTILFFAALSLHT
;
A
#
# COMPACT_ATOMS: atom_id res chain seq x y z
N MET A 1 -19.33 69.20 11.83
CA MET A 1 -18.18 69.02 12.73
C MET A 1 -17.36 67.87 12.17
N GLU A 2 -16.37 68.07 11.32
CA GLU A 2 -15.00 68.62 11.50
C GLU A 2 -13.96 67.48 11.43
N ARG A 3 -12.84 67.80 10.76
CA ARG A 3 -11.76 66.94 10.23
C ARG A 3 -10.85 66.29 11.29
N ARG A 4 -10.10 65.24 10.88
CA ARG A 4 -8.61 65.08 10.88
C ARG A 4 -8.28 63.58 10.65
N SER A 5 -7.67 63.13 9.54
CA SER A 5 -6.27 63.19 9.09
C SER A 5 -5.22 62.65 10.07
N HIS A 6 -4.58 61.51 9.75
CA HIS A 6 -3.18 61.18 10.06
C HIS A 6 -2.73 60.05 9.09
N GLN A 7 -1.93 60.36 8.06
CA GLN A 7 -0.46 60.51 8.00
C GLN A 7 0.28 59.20 7.73
N VAL A 8 0.86 59.17 6.53
CA VAL A 8 1.79 58.18 5.96
C VAL A 8 3.16 58.38 6.61
N HIS A 9 3.82 57.30 7.02
CA HIS A 9 5.25 57.30 7.32
C HIS A 9 6.00 56.51 6.24
N GLU A 10 6.59 57.25 5.29
CA GLU A 10 7.67 56.74 4.45
C GLU A 10 8.97 56.75 5.25
N LEU A 11 9.63 55.59 5.33
CA LEU A 11 10.96 55.45 5.92
C LEU A 11 12.01 55.70 4.84
N HIS A 12 12.67 56.86 4.91
CA HIS A 12 13.88 57.15 4.15
C HIS A 12 15.04 56.29 4.66
N PHE A 13 15.53 55.36 3.82
CA PHE A 13 16.81 54.70 4.01
C PHE A 13 17.94 55.57 3.42
N SER A 14 18.71 56.22 4.31
CA SER A 14 19.98 56.86 3.97
C SER A 14 21.13 55.90 4.31
N TYR A 15 21.78 55.33 3.29
CA TYR A 15 22.99 54.54 3.49
C TYR A 15 24.21 55.48 3.50
N ARG A 16 24.74 55.76 4.69
CA ARG A 16 26.07 56.37 4.87
C ARG A 16 27.01 55.27 5.36
N CYS A 17 28.00 54.93 4.55
CA CYS A 17 28.99 53.90 4.81
C CYS A 17 30.23 54.57 5.44
N ASP A 18 30.35 54.52 6.77
CA ASP A 18 31.56 54.93 7.47
C ASP A 18 32.37 53.70 7.91
N LYS A 19 33.63 53.69 7.48
CA LYS A 19 34.66 52.72 7.86
C LYS A 19 35.20 53.09 9.24
N GLY A 20 35.17 52.17 10.21
CA GLY A 20 35.86 52.36 11.49
C GLY A 20 35.52 51.29 12.52
N ALA A 21 36.54 50.57 12.97
CA ALA A 21 36.53 49.44 13.89
C ALA A 21 35.68 49.60 15.18
N SER A 22 34.99 48.51 15.58
CA SER A 22 35.05 47.97 16.95
C SER A 22 34.21 46.69 17.06
N PHE A 23 34.77 45.69 17.74
CA PHE A 23 34.11 44.44 18.10
C PHE A 23 32.84 44.75 18.93
N LEU A 24 31.66 44.52 18.34
CA LEU A 24 30.39 44.48 19.07
C LEU A 24 29.88 43.04 19.05
N GLN A 25 29.87 42.43 20.24
CA GLN A 25 29.22 41.17 20.52
C GLN A 25 27.73 41.28 20.16
N PRO A 26 27.10 40.25 19.53
CA PRO A 26 25.67 40.31 19.28
C PRO A 26 24.88 40.19 20.59
N GLU A 27 24.06 41.21 20.88
CA GLU A 27 23.05 41.23 21.94
C GLU A 27 22.12 40.00 21.87
N PRO A 28 21.81 39.33 22.99
CA PRO A 28 20.91 38.19 23.00
C PRO A 28 19.47 38.66 23.26
N GLN A 29 18.82 39.34 22.30
CA GLN A 29 17.39 39.59 22.39
C GLN A 29 16.68 39.49 21.03
N ARG A 30 15.87 38.42 20.92
CA ARG A 30 14.65 38.20 20.11
C ARG A 30 14.61 36.84 19.40
N TYR A 31 14.94 35.77 20.12
CA TYR A 31 14.27 34.49 19.88
C TYR A 31 13.18 34.34 20.92
N ALA A 32 12.05 35.02 20.68
CA ALA A 32 10.81 34.64 21.34
C ALA A 32 10.49 33.23 20.87
N VAL A 33 10.95 32.26 21.65
CA VAL A 33 10.47 30.88 21.61
C VAL A 33 8.96 30.98 21.77
N LEU A 34 8.24 30.85 20.66
CA LEU A 34 6.85 30.44 20.68
C LEU A 34 6.83 29.10 21.42
N LYS A 35 6.67 29.16 22.75
CA LYS A 35 6.27 28.02 23.56
C LYS A 35 4.96 27.57 22.94
N ALA A 36 5.03 26.53 22.12
CA ALA A 36 3.85 25.79 21.69
C ALA A 36 3.10 25.45 22.98
N GLU A 37 1.91 26.01 23.15
CA GLU A 37 1.02 25.60 24.22
C GLU A 37 0.87 24.08 24.15
N PRO A 38 0.94 23.37 25.30
CA PRO A 38 0.74 21.94 25.31
C PRO A 38 -0.67 21.66 24.81
N GLN A 39 -0.76 21.18 23.56
CA GLN A 39 -1.98 20.65 22.95
C GLN A 39 -2.59 19.64 23.93
N PRO A 40 -3.88 19.78 24.30
CA PRO A 40 -4.49 18.90 25.28
C PRO A 40 -4.39 17.45 24.80
N LYS A 41 -3.81 16.60 25.65
CA LYS A 41 -3.78 15.16 25.43
C LYS A 41 -5.22 14.63 25.43
N THR A 42 -5.47 13.76 24.45
CA THR A 42 -6.44 12.66 24.45
C THR A 42 -7.94 13.00 24.42
N PHE A 43 -8.44 13.27 23.21
CA PHE A 43 -9.64 12.63 22.69
C PHE A 43 -9.32 12.11 21.28
N LEU A 44 -9.77 10.89 20.95
CA LEU A 44 -9.72 10.39 19.58
C LEU A 44 -10.46 11.41 18.70
N SER A 45 -9.84 11.92 17.61
CA SER A 45 -10.56 12.80 16.69
C SER A 45 -11.84 12.11 16.20
N ALA A 46 -12.95 12.86 16.09
CA ALA A 46 -14.24 12.31 15.68
C ALA A 46 -14.12 11.54 14.34
N ASP A 47 -13.31 12.06 13.42
CA ASP A 47 -13.00 11.43 12.14
C ASP A 47 -12.33 10.06 12.30
N LEU A 48 -11.38 9.94 13.23
CA LEU A 48 -10.70 8.67 13.51
C LEU A 48 -11.64 7.66 14.17
N ALA A 49 -12.50 8.10 15.08
CA ALA A 49 -13.53 7.25 15.68
C ALA A 49 -14.49 6.72 14.61
N LEU A 50 -15.00 7.60 13.75
CA LEU A 50 -15.92 7.25 12.68
C LEU A 50 -15.28 6.31 11.65
N ALA A 51 -14.01 6.53 11.31
CA ALA A 51 -13.25 5.65 10.43
C ALA A 51 -13.16 4.22 10.99
N TRP A 52 -12.84 4.08 12.27
CA TRP A 52 -12.79 2.75 12.92
C TRP A 52 -14.17 2.11 13.02
N LEU A 53 -15.21 2.87 13.36
CA LEU A 53 -16.59 2.37 13.38
C LEU A 53 -17.01 1.83 12.00
N LEU A 54 -16.69 2.55 10.92
CA LEU A 54 -16.98 2.10 9.56
C LEU A 54 -16.23 0.80 9.21
N VAL A 55 -14.93 0.73 9.50
CA VAL A 55 -14.13 -0.47 9.23
C VAL A 55 -14.62 -1.68 10.03
N ILE A 56 -14.93 -1.48 11.32
CA ILE A 56 -15.46 -2.54 12.19
C ILE A 56 -16.83 -2.99 11.68
N PHE A 57 -17.72 -2.05 11.36
CA PHE A 57 -19.04 -2.35 10.83
C PHE A 57 -18.95 -3.19 9.54
N CYS A 58 -18.16 -2.75 8.55
CA CYS A 58 -17.99 -3.50 7.31
C CYS A 58 -17.34 -4.86 7.53
N THR A 59 -16.41 -4.99 8.48
CA THR A 59 -15.78 -6.28 8.80
C THR A 59 -16.77 -7.25 9.45
N VAL A 60 -17.55 -6.79 10.43
CA VAL A 60 -18.60 -7.59 11.07
C VAL A 60 -19.67 -7.99 10.05
N PHE A 61 -20.07 -7.06 9.18
CA PHE A 61 -21.00 -7.34 8.11
C PHE A 61 -20.47 -8.44 7.17
N ARG A 62 -19.20 -8.36 6.74
CA ARG A 62 -18.59 -9.39 5.89
C ARG A 62 -18.54 -10.75 6.58
N LEU A 63 -18.18 -10.82 7.86
CA LEU A 63 -18.19 -12.07 8.64
C LEU A 63 -19.59 -12.67 8.74
N TRP A 64 -20.61 -11.83 8.96
CA TRP A 64 -21.99 -12.30 9.03
C TRP A 64 -22.51 -12.76 7.67
N PHE A 65 -22.17 -12.04 6.59
CA PHE A 65 -22.66 -12.32 5.24
C PHE A 65 -21.91 -13.49 4.57
N SER A 66 -20.65 -13.75 4.91
CA SER A 66 -19.83 -14.79 4.29
C SER A 66 -20.37 -16.21 4.48
N GLY A 67 -21.25 -16.45 5.45
CA GLY A 67 -21.92 -17.74 5.67
C GLY A 67 -23.29 -17.87 4.99
N ARG A 68 -23.73 -16.89 4.19
CA ARG A 68 -25.10 -16.82 3.65
C ARG A 68 -25.24 -17.30 2.20
N PHE A 69 -24.14 -17.66 1.56
CA PHE A 69 -24.12 -18.14 0.18
C PHE A 69 -23.06 -19.23 0.02
N LEU A 70 -23.28 -20.13 -0.95
CA LEU A 70 -22.38 -21.25 -1.20
C LEU A 70 -21.03 -20.78 -1.73
N LEU A 71 -20.03 -21.65 -1.60
CA LEU A 71 -18.70 -21.45 -2.17
C LEU A 71 -18.78 -21.36 -3.71
N VAL A 72 -18.07 -20.40 -4.29
CA VAL A 72 -17.86 -20.35 -5.74
C VAL A 72 -16.77 -21.37 -6.15
N PRO A 73 -16.68 -21.77 -7.44
CA PRO A 73 -15.76 -22.83 -7.88
C PRO A 73 -14.31 -22.67 -7.40
N ASP A 74 -13.75 -21.47 -7.50
CA ASP A 74 -12.39 -21.18 -7.03
C ASP A 74 -12.22 -21.47 -5.54
N GLU A 75 -13.19 -21.07 -4.71
CA GLU A 75 -13.13 -21.30 -3.26
C GLU A 75 -13.21 -22.79 -2.92
N THR A 76 -13.99 -23.56 -3.69
CA THR A 76 -14.03 -25.02 -3.51
C THR A 76 -12.69 -25.67 -3.85
N ASN A 77 -11.96 -25.14 -4.83
CA ASN A 77 -10.63 -25.60 -5.20
C ASN A 77 -9.62 -25.29 -4.08
N TYR A 78 -9.61 -24.06 -3.56
CA TYR A 78 -8.72 -23.68 -2.45
C TYR A 78 -9.08 -24.38 -1.13
N TRP A 79 -10.36 -24.70 -0.91
CA TRP A 79 -10.76 -25.55 0.21
C TRP A 79 -10.19 -26.97 0.09
N GLN A 80 -10.17 -27.53 -1.12
CA GLN A 80 -9.52 -28.82 -1.38
C GLN A 80 -8.02 -28.76 -1.09
N TRP A 81 -7.33 -27.67 -1.42
CA TRP A 81 -5.92 -27.46 -1.05
C TRP A 81 -5.72 -27.44 0.46
N GLY A 82 -6.64 -26.81 1.20
CA GLY A 82 -6.63 -26.87 2.66
C GLY A 82 -6.74 -28.29 3.22
N ARG A 83 -7.36 -29.22 2.50
CA ARG A 83 -7.44 -30.63 2.89
C ARG A 83 -6.17 -31.43 2.56
N TYR A 84 -5.44 -31.01 1.53
CA TYR A 84 -4.22 -31.65 1.05
C TYR A 84 -3.08 -30.64 0.99
N LEU A 85 -2.59 -30.25 2.18
CA LEU A 85 -1.55 -29.23 2.30
C LEU A 85 -0.26 -29.65 1.60
N ASP A 86 0.18 -28.80 0.68
CA ASP A 86 1.49 -28.91 0.05
C ASP A 86 2.15 -27.52 -0.08
N TRP A 87 3.41 -27.50 -0.54
CA TRP A 87 4.20 -26.29 -0.76
C TRP A 87 3.92 -25.58 -2.09
N GLY A 88 3.05 -26.13 -2.93
CA GLY A 88 2.56 -25.48 -4.13
C GLY A 88 1.41 -26.25 -4.77
N TYR A 89 0.68 -25.61 -5.67
CA TYR A 89 -0.41 -26.21 -6.44
C TYR A 89 -0.27 -25.87 -7.91
N HIS A 90 -1.05 -26.51 -8.79
CA HIS A 90 -0.89 -26.40 -10.25
C HIS A 90 -0.85 -24.96 -10.76
N ASP A 91 -1.64 -24.06 -10.16
CA ASP A 91 -1.90 -22.72 -10.65
C ASP A 91 -1.43 -21.61 -9.70
N GLN A 92 -1.34 -21.84 -8.38
CA GLN A 92 -0.95 -20.79 -7.43
C GLN A 92 -0.05 -21.24 -6.27
N ALA A 93 0.37 -20.25 -5.48
CA ALA A 93 1.13 -20.40 -4.26
C ALA A 93 0.25 -20.91 -3.09
N PRO A 94 0.83 -21.51 -2.04
CA PRO A 94 0.07 -22.41 -1.18
C PRO A 94 -0.71 -21.74 -0.05
N LEU A 95 -0.46 -20.46 0.23
CA LEU A 95 -0.88 -19.82 1.48
C LEU A 95 -2.40 -19.79 1.70
N ILE A 96 -3.19 -19.60 0.63
CA ILE A 96 -4.65 -19.58 0.76
C ILE A 96 -5.17 -20.91 1.34
N GLY A 97 -4.68 -22.04 0.84
CA GLY A 97 -5.08 -23.37 1.33
C GLY A 97 -4.66 -23.58 2.78
N TRP A 98 -3.46 -23.14 3.14
CA TRP A 98 -2.96 -23.23 4.52
C TRP A 98 -3.83 -22.41 5.49
N LEU A 99 -4.21 -21.19 5.13
CA LEU A 99 -5.07 -20.34 5.95
C LEU A 99 -6.49 -20.88 6.04
N ILE A 100 -7.04 -21.43 4.95
CA ILE A 100 -8.35 -22.10 4.95
C ILE A 100 -8.31 -23.34 5.86
N ARG A 101 -7.23 -24.13 5.83
CA ARG A 101 -7.07 -25.27 6.73
C ARG A 101 -7.04 -24.83 8.18
N LEU A 102 -6.30 -23.76 8.49
CA LEU A 102 -6.21 -23.22 9.83
C LEU A 102 -7.59 -22.76 10.33
N SER A 103 -8.33 -22.00 9.53
CA SER A 103 -9.66 -21.49 9.93
C SER A 103 -10.70 -22.60 10.06
N THR A 104 -10.74 -23.55 9.12
CA THR A 104 -11.68 -24.68 9.14
C THR A 104 -11.37 -25.69 10.24
N ALA A 105 -10.12 -25.82 10.67
CA ALA A 105 -9.77 -26.64 11.83
C ALA A 105 -10.32 -26.07 13.14
N TRP A 106 -10.47 -24.74 13.23
CA TRP A 106 -10.95 -24.06 14.44
C TRP A 106 -12.47 -23.86 14.45
N LEU A 107 -13.07 -23.54 13.30
CA LEU A 107 -14.49 -23.16 13.18
C LEU A 107 -15.35 -24.22 12.47
N GLY A 108 -14.75 -25.32 12.02
CA GLY A 108 -15.41 -26.36 11.24
C GLY A 108 -15.43 -26.12 9.73
N GLY A 109 -15.90 -27.11 8.98
CA GLY A 109 -16.00 -27.05 7.51
C GLY A 109 -17.25 -26.32 7.03
N ASN A 110 -17.34 -25.02 7.26
CA ASN A 110 -18.41 -24.14 6.77
C ASN A 110 -17.84 -22.97 5.92
N GLU A 111 -18.72 -22.29 5.21
CA GLU A 111 -18.39 -21.22 4.27
C GLU A 111 -17.73 -20.03 4.96
N THR A 112 -18.23 -19.66 6.15
CA THR A 112 -17.64 -18.58 6.96
C THR A 112 -16.19 -18.89 7.34
N ALA A 113 -15.89 -20.13 7.73
CA ALA A 113 -14.54 -20.56 8.07
C ALA A 113 -13.62 -20.50 6.86
N VAL A 114 -14.08 -20.97 5.68
CA VAL A 114 -13.30 -20.89 4.44
C VAL A 114 -12.99 -19.44 4.05
N ARG A 115 -13.93 -18.51 4.26
CA ARG A 115 -13.79 -17.08 3.89
C ARG A 115 -13.12 -16.22 4.96
N LEU A 116 -12.96 -16.72 6.19
CA LEU A 116 -12.36 -15.98 7.29
C LEU A 116 -10.99 -15.35 6.93
N PRO A 117 -10.05 -16.06 6.26
CA PRO A 117 -8.79 -15.46 5.85
C PRO A 117 -8.95 -14.21 4.97
N SER A 118 -9.90 -14.19 4.03
CA SER A 118 -10.17 -13.03 3.17
C SER A 118 -10.79 -11.87 3.93
N VAL A 119 -11.70 -12.16 4.86
CA VAL A 119 -12.32 -11.12 5.70
C VAL A 119 -11.27 -10.46 6.60
N LEU A 120 -10.40 -11.26 7.23
CA LEU A 120 -9.30 -10.74 8.03
C LEU A 120 -8.28 -9.97 7.18
N SER A 121 -8.01 -10.44 5.97
CA SER A 121 -7.12 -9.73 5.04
C SER A 121 -7.68 -8.34 4.68
N SER A 122 -8.99 -8.23 4.46
CA SER A 122 -9.65 -6.93 4.21
C SER A 122 -9.57 -5.98 5.40
N LEU A 123 -9.68 -6.52 6.62
CA LEU A 123 -9.43 -5.75 7.85
C LEU A 123 -7.98 -5.25 7.90
N ILE A 124 -7.00 -6.12 7.60
CA ILE A 124 -5.58 -5.75 7.59
C ILE A 124 -5.30 -4.64 6.56
N VAL A 125 -5.85 -4.75 5.34
CA VAL A 125 -5.76 -3.68 4.32
C VAL A 125 -6.29 -2.36 4.89
N SER A 126 -7.46 -2.40 5.51
CA SER A 126 -8.11 -1.20 6.07
C SER A 126 -7.26 -0.60 7.19
N VAL A 127 -6.81 -1.40 8.15
CA VAL A 127 -5.96 -0.99 9.28
C VAL A 127 -4.69 -0.27 8.79
N TYR A 128 -3.94 -0.89 7.88
CA TYR A 128 -2.70 -0.29 7.38
C TYR A 128 -2.98 0.96 6.54
N SER A 129 -4.07 0.99 5.76
CA SER A 129 -4.47 2.19 5.01
C SER A 129 -4.79 3.36 5.94
N LEU A 130 -5.52 3.12 7.05
CA LEU A 130 -5.79 4.14 8.06
C LEU A 130 -4.52 4.61 8.77
N TRP A 131 -3.59 3.69 9.07
CA TRP A 131 -2.30 4.05 9.66
C TRP A 131 -1.48 4.93 8.71
N ILE A 132 -1.40 4.57 7.43
CA ILE A 132 -0.75 5.37 6.39
C ILE A 132 -1.37 6.77 6.34
N ALA A 133 -2.70 6.85 6.24
CA ALA A 133 -3.44 8.12 6.22
C ALA A 133 -3.12 8.98 7.44
N LYS A 134 -3.27 8.41 8.64
CA LYS A 134 -3.07 9.12 9.90
C LYS A 134 -1.66 9.67 10.04
N ARG A 135 -0.65 8.87 9.68
CA ARG A 135 0.75 9.22 9.90
C ARG A 135 1.25 10.33 8.98
N TRP A 136 0.92 10.26 7.70
CA TRP A 136 1.52 11.14 6.68
C TRP A 136 0.56 12.20 6.13
N PHE A 137 -0.75 12.03 6.30
CA PHE A 137 -1.77 12.95 5.78
C PHE A 137 -2.65 13.56 6.87
N GLY A 138 -2.48 13.14 8.12
CA GLY A 138 -3.19 13.67 9.29
C GLY A 138 -4.59 13.08 9.49
N ASP A 139 -5.22 13.47 10.60
CA ASP A 139 -6.48 12.86 11.06
C ASP A 139 -7.65 13.04 10.09
N LYS A 140 -7.75 14.18 9.40
CA LYS A 140 -8.81 14.47 8.42
C LYS A 140 -8.78 13.51 7.22
N ALA A 141 -7.60 13.01 6.86
CA ALA A 141 -7.45 12.08 5.75
C ALA A 141 -7.96 10.67 6.09
N VAL A 142 -7.96 10.30 7.38
CA VAL A 142 -8.30 8.94 7.84
C VAL A 142 -9.73 8.57 7.49
N LEU A 143 -10.69 9.47 7.75
CA LEU A 143 -12.10 9.23 7.40
C LEU A 143 -12.28 9.10 5.89
N SER A 144 -11.62 9.96 5.11
CA SER A 144 -11.67 9.91 3.64
C SER A 144 -11.15 8.56 3.11
N VAL A 145 -10.03 8.08 3.65
CA VAL A 145 -9.46 6.77 3.28
C VAL A 145 -10.36 5.62 3.72
N ALA A 146 -11.00 5.71 4.89
CA ALA A 146 -11.98 4.72 5.33
C ALA A 146 -13.16 4.64 4.35
N VAL A 147 -13.77 5.78 4.00
CA VAL A 147 -14.92 5.83 3.08
C VAL A 147 -14.53 5.34 1.69
N VAL A 148 -13.42 5.82 1.13
CA VAL A 148 -12.95 5.41 -0.20
C VAL A 148 -12.64 3.91 -0.22
N SER A 149 -11.88 3.39 0.74
CA SER A 149 -11.53 1.96 0.79
C SER A 149 -12.75 1.04 0.93
N GLN A 150 -13.76 1.45 1.69
CA GLN A 150 -15.02 0.70 1.81
C GLN A 150 -15.98 0.95 0.64
N SER A 151 -15.68 1.87 -0.28
CA SER A 151 -16.50 2.10 -1.48
C SER A 151 -15.97 1.33 -2.70
N ILE A 152 -14.76 0.78 -2.64
CA ILE A 152 -14.16 -0.02 -3.72
C ILE A 152 -14.88 -1.36 -3.85
N LEU A 153 -15.53 -1.60 -4.98
CA LEU A 153 -16.27 -2.83 -5.27
C LEU A 153 -15.37 -4.07 -5.16
N LEU A 154 -14.17 -4.00 -5.72
CA LEU A 154 -13.18 -5.08 -5.66
C LEU A 154 -12.83 -5.48 -4.22
N PHE A 155 -12.74 -4.54 -3.28
CA PHE A 155 -12.45 -4.83 -1.87
C PHE A 155 -13.67 -5.42 -1.16
N GLN A 156 -14.88 -5.02 -1.56
CA GLN A 156 -16.10 -5.58 -1.01
C GLN A 156 -16.30 -7.04 -1.43
N VAL A 157 -16.16 -7.32 -2.72
CA VAL A 157 -16.29 -8.67 -3.26
C VAL A 157 -15.09 -9.53 -2.86
N GLY A 158 -13.86 -9.03 -3.01
CA GLY A 158 -12.63 -9.74 -2.65
C GLY A 158 -12.53 -10.05 -1.16
N GLY A 159 -13.14 -9.21 -0.30
CA GLY A 159 -13.24 -9.50 1.14
C GLY A 159 -14.28 -10.55 1.52
N LEU A 160 -15.15 -10.95 0.59
CA LEU A 160 -16.18 -11.97 0.76
C LEU A 160 -15.85 -13.28 0.06
N LEU A 161 -14.89 -13.30 -0.86
CA LEU A 161 -14.44 -14.51 -1.57
C LEU A 161 -13.09 -14.98 -1.04
N ALA A 162 -12.97 -16.28 -0.75
CA ALA A 162 -11.73 -16.93 -0.34
C ALA A 162 -10.75 -17.03 -1.53
N THR A 163 -10.06 -15.94 -1.84
CA THR A 163 -9.10 -15.85 -2.96
C THR A 163 -7.73 -15.40 -2.46
N PRO A 164 -6.64 -15.79 -3.15
CA PRO A 164 -5.28 -15.33 -2.84
C PRO A 164 -5.11 -13.82 -2.92
N ASP A 165 -5.92 -13.13 -3.73
CA ASP A 165 -5.87 -11.69 -3.95
C ASP A 165 -6.08 -10.89 -2.67
N GLY A 166 -7.00 -11.32 -1.81
CA GLY A 166 -7.24 -10.67 -0.52
C GLY A 166 -6.00 -10.70 0.37
N ILE A 167 -5.35 -11.88 0.47
CA ILE A 167 -4.14 -12.07 1.29
C ILE A 167 -2.98 -11.25 0.72
N GLN A 168 -2.81 -11.26 -0.59
CA GLN A 168 -1.79 -10.44 -1.25
C GLN A 168 -2.03 -8.96 -1.00
N ALA A 169 -3.28 -8.47 -1.09
CA ALA A 169 -3.60 -7.07 -0.83
C ALA A 169 -3.28 -6.67 0.61
N ALA A 170 -3.57 -7.54 1.59
CA ALA A 170 -3.21 -7.32 3.00
C ALA A 170 -1.68 -7.22 3.18
N ALA A 171 -0.94 -8.16 2.58
CA ALA A 171 0.50 -8.15 2.57
C ALA A 171 1.08 -6.90 1.89
N TRP A 172 0.49 -6.45 0.78
CA TRP A 172 0.89 -5.25 0.05
C TRP A 172 0.68 -3.99 0.89
N ALA A 173 -0.48 -3.82 1.53
CA ALA A 173 -0.77 -2.68 2.39
C ALA A 173 0.18 -2.62 3.61
N ALA A 174 0.42 -3.78 4.23
CA ALA A 174 1.34 -3.88 5.35
C ALA A 174 2.80 -3.61 4.94
N ALA A 175 3.23 -4.14 3.80
CA ALA A 175 4.55 -3.88 3.25
C ALA A 175 4.70 -2.41 2.83
N CYS A 176 3.66 -1.76 2.30
CA CYS A 176 3.65 -0.31 2.05
C CYS A 176 3.95 0.48 3.33
N TRP A 177 3.25 0.18 4.43
CA TRP A 177 3.46 0.85 5.72
C TRP A 177 4.87 0.63 6.27
N HIS A 178 5.29 -0.63 6.36
CA HIS A 178 6.59 -0.97 6.93
C HIS A 178 7.75 -0.51 6.04
N GLY A 179 7.61 -0.58 4.72
CA GLY A 179 8.62 -0.11 3.76
C GLY A 179 8.79 1.41 3.82
N ALA A 180 7.68 2.18 3.90
CA ALA A 180 7.75 3.62 4.08
C ALA A 180 8.45 3.99 5.39
N ARG A 181 8.10 3.29 6.49
CA ARG A 181 8.76 3.44 7.80
C ARG A 181 10.24 3.05 7.78
N ALA A 182 10.61 2.07 6.96
CA ALA A 182 11.98 1.60 6.79
C ALA A 182 12.83 2.64 6.05
N TYR A 183 12.30 3.24 4.99
CA TYR A 183 12.95 4.35 4.30
C TYR A 183 13.07 5.61 5.19
N GLU A 184 12.01 5.95 5.91
CA GLU A 184 11.96 7.10 6.82
C GLU A 184 13.01 7.00 7.93
N ASN A 185 13.06 5.88 8.67
CA ASN A 185 13.85 5.78 9.91
C ASN A 185 15.05 4.83 9.83
N GLY A 186 15.19 4.05 8.76
CA GLY A 186 16.29 3.09 8.58
C GLY A 186 16.30 1.90 9.54
N ARG A 187 15.25 1.70 10.36
CA ARG A 187 15.27 0.70 11.44
C ARG A 187 15.23 -0.72 10.90
N TRP A 188 16.08 -1.60 11.44
CA TRP A 188 16.13 -3.03 11.12
C TRP A 188 14.76 -3.72 11.18
N GLY A 189 14.00 -3.51 12.26
CA GLY A 189 12.69 -4.13 12.42
C GLY A 189 11.70 -3.77 11.30
N GLN A 190 11.79 -2.57 10.72
CA GLN A 190 10.91 -2.17 9.61
C GLN A 190 11.32 -2.85 8.30
N TRP A 191 12.62 -3.01 8.05
CA TRP A 191 13.10 -3.79 6.90
C TRP A 191 12.73 -5.27 6.99
N LEU A 192 12.87 -5.87 8.18
CA LEU A 192 12.47 -7.26 8.42
C LEU A 192 10.96 -7.45 8.30
N LEU A 193 10.14 -6.53 8.83
CA LEU A 193 8.69 -6.58 8.67
C LEU A 193 8.26 -6.36 7.22
N THR A 194 8.94 -5.50 6.47
CA THR A 194 8.72 -5.36 5.02
C THR A 194 9.01 -6.68 4.30
N GLY A 195 10.11 -7.33 4.64
CA GLY A 195 10.49 -8.66 4.15
C GLY A 195 9.50 -9.76 4.50
N PHE A 196 9.01 -9.76 5.75
CA PHE A 196 8.00 -10.70 6.24
C PHE A 196 6.70 -10.59 5.44
N TRP A 197 6.17 -9.38 5.28
CA TRP A 197 4.95 -9.15 4.50
C TRP A 197 5.17 -9.40 3.01
N PHE A 198 6.35 -9.11 2.47
CA PHE A 198 6.73 -9.53 1.12
C PHE A 198 6.69 -11.07 0.98
N GLY A 199 7.25 -11.81 1.95
CA GLY A 199 7.20 -13.27 2.02
C GLY A 199 5.77 -13.82 2.06
N ILE A 200 4.89 -13.24 2.90
CA ILE A 200 3.46 -13.58 2.93
C ILE A 200 2.81 -13.33 1.57
N GLY A 201 3.07 -12.17 0.97
CA GLY A 201 2.44 -11.80 -0.30
C GLY A 201 2.87 -12.71 -1.45
N ILE A 202 4.14 -13.11 -1.54
CA ILE A 202 4.61 -14.04 -2.59
C ILE A 202 4.12 -15.47 -2.35
N LEU A 203 3.95 -15.88 -1.08
CA LEU A 203 3.31 -17.14 -0.71
C LEU A 203 1.80 -17.16 -1.01
N ALA A 204 1.16 -15.99 -1.14
CA ALA A 204 -0.21 -15.86 -1.65
C ALA A 204 -0.25 -15.85 -3.18
N LYS A 205 0.52 -14.96 -3.81
CA LYS A 205 0.52 -14.78 -5.27
C LYS A 205 1.86 -14.25 -5.77
N PHE A 206 2.39 -14.86 -6.83
CA PHE A 206 3.73 -14.53 -7.36
C PHE A 206 3.86 -13.07 -7.84
N THR A 207 2.75 -12.40 -8.17
CA THR A 207 2.74 -10.99 -8.58
C THR A 207 3.23 -10.03 -7.49
N MET A 208 3.36 -10.48 -6.23
CA MET A 208 3.99 -9.71 -5.14
C MET A 208 5.44 -9.32 -5.45
N VAL A 209 6.14 -10.02 -6.35
CA VAL A 209 7.48 -9.61 -6.81
C VAL A 209 7.48 -8.18 -7.39
N LEU A 210 6.38 -7.75 -8.02
CA LEU A 210 6.22 -6.39 -8.55
C LEU A 210 6.28 -5.33 -7.44
N PHE A 211 5.83 -5.64 -6.23
CA PHE A 211 6.03 -4.78 -5.06
C PHE A 211 7.52 -4.54 -4.87
N ALA A 212 8.31 -5.58 -4.60
CA ALA A 212 9.75 -5.46 -4.31
C ALA A 212 10.51 -4.66 -5.38
N VAL A 213 10.23 -4.92 -6.67
CA VAL A 213 10.82 -4.16 -7.80
C VAL A 213 10.44 -2.68 -7.71
N SER A 214 9.17 -2.37 -7.48
CA SER A 214 8.67 -1.00 -7.45
C SER A 214 9.29 -0.17 -6.33
N ILE A 215 9.43 -0.73 -5.12
CA ILE A 215 10.02 -0.01 -3.98
C ILE A 215 11.54 0.09 -4.09
N PHE A 216 12.17 -0.87 -4.75
CA PHE A 216 13.58 -0.77 -5.10
C PHE A 216 13.83 0.37 -6.09
N ILE A 217 13.00 0.50 -7.13
CA ILE A 217 13.06 1.62 -8.09
C ILE A 217 12.80 2.96 -7.37
N TYR A 218 11.84 3.02 -6.43
CA TYR A 218 11.67 4.19 -5.59
C TYR A 218 12.97 4.56 -4.85
N GLY A 219 13.62 3.59 -4.20
CA GLY A 219 14.88 3.84 -3.49
C GLY A 219 16.01 4.31 -4.42
N LEU A 220 16.09 3.78 -5.64
CA LEU A 220 17.08 4.20 -6.64
C LEU A 220 16.85 5.64 -7.12
N THR A 221 15.57 6.04 -7.26
CA THR A 221 15.20 7.34 -7.81
C THR A 221 15.03 8.43 -6.75
N SER A 222 14.82 8.08 -5.47
CA SER A 222 14.66 9.06 -4.38
C SER A 222 16.01 9.57 -3.91
N LEU A 223 16.30 10.84 -4.15
CA LEU A 223 17.56 11.47 -3.72
C LEU A 223 17.71 11.43 -2.19
N ARG A 224 16.61 11.61 -1.48
CA ARG A 224 16.55 11.61 0.00
C ARG A 224 16.84 10.24 0.61
N HIS A 225 16.36 9.17 -0.03
CA HIS A 225 16.34 7.83 0.57
C HIS A 225 17.32 6.85 -0.08
N ARG A 226 18.00 7.22 -1.18
CA ARG A 226 18.92 6.35 -1.91
C ARG A 226 20.03 5.74 -1.07
N GLN A 227 20.53 6.48 -0.07
CA GLN A 227 21.56 5.98 0.85
C GLN A 227 21.09 4.74 1.63
N ARG A 228 19.77 4.56 1.85
CA ARG A 228 19.22 3.37 2.50
C ARG A 228 19.50 2.10 1.72
N LEU A 229 19.57 2.17 0.39
CA LEU A 229 19.93 1.03 -0.45
C LEU A 229 21.42 0.69 -0.39
N MET A 230 22.27 1.56 0.14
CA MET A 230 23.68 1.22 0.37
C MET A 230 23.86 0.43 1.68
N GLU A 231 22.85 0.40 2.55
CA GLU A 231 22.87 -0.38 3.78
C GLU A 231 22.53 -1.85 3.49
N ILE A 232 23.07 -2.78 4.28
CA ILE A 232 22.76 -4.22 4.15
C ILE A 232 21.30 -4.56 4.53
N ARG A 233 20.64 -3.68 5.29
CA ARG A 233 19.31 -3.89 5.89
C ARG A 233 18.18 -4.21 4.89
N PRO A 234 17.97 -3.43 3.81
CA PRO A 234 16.97 -3.76 2.79
C PRO A 234 17.17 -5.14 2.18
N TYR A 235 18.41 -5.54 1.93
CA TYR A 235 18.74 -6.82 1.32
C TYR A 235 18.47 -7.99 2.27
N ILE A 236 18.73 -7.82 3.57
CA ILE A 236 18.38 -8.84 4.58
C ILE A 236 16.85 -8.97 4.69
N GLY A 237 16.10 -7.87 4.65
CA GLY A 237 14.65 -7.92 4.60
C GLY A 237 14.14 -8.68 3.37
N PHE A 238 14.66 -8.36 2.19
CA PHE A 238 14.31 -9.05 0.95
C PHE A 238 14.67 -10.55 0.99
N LEU A 239 15.88 -10.89 1.43
CA LEU A 239 16.35 -12.27 1.57
C LEU A 239 15.50 -13.05 2.58
N PHE A 240 15.05 -12.41 3.66
CA PHE A 240 14.17 -13.03 4.63
C PHE A 240 12.83 -13.45 3.99
N GLY A 241 12.21 -12.57 3.19
CA GLY A 241 10.99 -12.92 2.45
C GLY A 241 11.23 -14.02 1.40
N LEU A 242 12.37 -14.01 0.71
CA LEU A 242 12.75 -15.09 -0.20
C LEU A 242 12.99 -16.42 0.52
N LEU A 243 13.56 -16.39 1.73
CA LEU A 243 13.76 -17.58 2.53
C LEU A 243 12.42 -18.21 2.92
N MET A 244 11.42 -17.41 3.27
CA MET A 244 10.05 -17.89 3.51
C MET A 244 9.45 -18.57 2.27
N PHE A 245 9.77 -18.06 1.07
CA PHE A 245 9.29 -18.61 -0.20
C PHE A 245 10.13 -19.78 -0.73
N SER A 246 11.34 -20.00 -0.19
CA SER A 246 12.27 -21.02 -0.68
C SER A 246 11.71 -22.45 -0.73
N PRO A 247 10.83 -22.91 0.19
CA PRO A 247 10.23 -24.23 0.07
C PRO A 247 9.33 -24.38 -1.17
N VAL A 248 8.65 -23.30 -1.59
CA VAL A 248 7.80 -23.28 -2.80
C VAL A 248 8.65 -23.41 -4.05
N ILE A 249 9.83 -22.76 -4.06
CA ILE A 249 10.81 -22.87 -5.15
C ILE A 249 11.29 -24.32 -5.26
N TRP A 250 11.68 -24.91 -4.14
CA TRP A 250 12.14 -26.30 -4.08
C TRP A 250 11.05 -27.28 -4.54
N TRP A 251 9.82 -27.08 -4.08
CA TRP A 251 8.68 -27.89 -4.48
C TRP A 251 8.41 -27.79 -5.98
N ASN A 252 8.41 -26.57 -6.53
CA ASN A 252 8.24 -26.36 -7.98
C ASN A 252 9.34 -27.04 -8.79
N ALA A 253 10.60 -26.97 -8.34
CA ALA A 253 11.71 -27.64 -9.01
C ALA A 253 11.53 -29.17 -9.07
N ARG A 254 10.91 -29.77 -8.05
CA ARG A 254 10.58 -31.22 -8.01
C ARG A 254 9.37 -31.59 -8.87
N HIS A 255 8.49 -30.64 -9.17
CA HIS A 255 7.25 -30.85 -9.92
C HIS A 255 7.29 -30.20 -11.32
N GLY A 256 8.48 -30.09 -11.91
CA GLY A 256 8.65 -29.62 -13.29
C GLY A 256 8.25 -28.16 -13.53
N TRP A 257 8.31 -27.32 -12.49
CA TRP A 257 7.93 -25.89 -12.51
C TRP A 257 6.47 -25.64 -12.90
N ASN A 258 5.58 -26.56 -12.54
CA ASN A 258 4.19 -26.54 -12.97
C ASN A 258 3.48 -25.20 -12.67
N SER A 259 3.53 -24.72 -11.42
CA SER A 259 2.88 -23.46 -11.01
C SER A 259 3.42 -22.26 -11.78
N VAL A 260 4.75 -22.19 -11.92
CA VAL A 260 5.41 -21.08 -12.61
C VAL A 260 5.08 -21.09 -14.11
N ARG A 261 5.06 -22.26 -14.73
CA ARG A 261 4.69 -22.43 -16.14
C ARG A 261 3.24 -22.05 -16.39
N HIS A 262 2.33 -22.45 -15.50
CA HIS A 262 0.92 -22.10 -15.62
C HIS A 262 0.70 -20.59 -15.51
N VAL A 263 1.33 -19.93 -14.54
CA VAL A 263 1.25 -18.46 -14.39
C VAL A 263 1.88 -17.75 -15.59
N ALA A 264 3.01 -18.25 -16.11
CA ALA A 264 3.61 -17.71 -17.32
C ALA A 264 2.70 -17.90 -18.55
N PHE A 265 2.04 -19.04 -18.65
CA PHE A 265 1.08 -19.34 -19.73
C PHE A 265 -0.11 -18.37 -19.69
N ILE A 266 -0.74 -18.17 -18.53
CA ILE A 266 -1.82 -17.18 -18.35
C ILE A 266 -1.32 -15.75 -18.64
N GLY A 267 -0.07 -15.44 -18.29
CA GLY A 267 0.57 -14.17 -18.60
C GLY A 267 1.03 -14.02 -20.06
N GLY A 268 0.57 -14.89 -20.98
CA GLY A 268 0.83 -14.77 -22.41
C GLY A 268 2.20 -15.25 -22.88
N ALA A 269 2.95 -16.04 -22.08
CA ALA A 269 4.30 -16.47 -22.45
C ALA A 269 4.38 -17.36 -23.71
N ASN A 270 3.27 -18.02 -24.08
CA ASN A 270 3.20 -18.89 -25.26
C ASN A 270 2.37 -18.31 -26.41
N GLU A 271 1.81 -17.11 -26.24
CA GLU A 271 1.06 -16.46 -27.31
C GLU A 271 1.98 -15.58 -28.16
N ALA A 272 1.76 -15.57 -29.47
CA ALA A 272 2.42 -14.59 -30.32
C ALA A 272 1.95 -13.19 -29.90
N ARG A 273 2.90 -12.33 -29.52
CA ARG A 273 2.64 -10.97 -29.04
C ARG A 273 2.09 -10.09 -30.16
N PHE A 274 0.82 -10.23 -30.47
CA PHE A 274 0.13 -9.32 -31.38
C PHE A 274 -0.27 -8.08 -30.61
N PHE A 275 0.01 -6.90 -31.18
CA PHE A 275 -0.42 -5.64 -30.59
C PHE A 275 -1.92 -5.48 -30.82
N GLN A 276 -2.72 -5.60 -29.76
CA GLN A 276 -4.18 -5.59 -29.81
C GLN A 276 -4.73 -4.46 -28.91
N PRO A 277 -4.90 -3.23 -29.45
CA PRO A 277 -5.26 -2.06 -28.66
C PRO A 277 -6.62 -2.15 -27.95
N HIS A 278 -7.53 -2.99 -28.43
CA HIS A 278 -8.87 -3.12 -27.85
C HIS A 278 -8.82 -3.71 -26.43
N PHE A 279 -7.91 -4.65 -26.17
CA PHE A 279 -7.71 -5.23 -24.84
C PHE A 279 -7.22 -4.20 -23.81
N LEU A 280 -6.53 -3.13 -24.23
CA LEU A 280 -6.22 -2.01 -23.34
C LEU A 280 -7.49 -1.27 -22.91
N GLY A 281 -8.43 -1.07 -23.84
CA GLY A 281 -9.73 -0.48 -23.55
C GLY A 281 -10.52 -1.32 -22.55
N ASP A 282 -10.59 -2.63 -22.78
CA ASP A 282 -11.26 -3.59 -21.89
C ASP A 282 -10.58 -3.64 -20.51
N PHE A 283 -9.25 -3.63 -20.47
CA PHE A 283 -8.50 -3.55 -19.23
C PHE A 283 -8.86 -2.27 -18.45
N ILE A 284 -8.77 -1.10 -19.07
CA ILE A 284 -9.11 0.17 -18.40
C ILE A 284 -10.56 0.18 -17.93
N ALA A 285 -11.49 -0.30 -18.76
CA ALA A 285 -12.90 -0.41 -18.40
C ALA A 285 -13.10 -1.35 -17.20
N SER A 286 -12.44 -2.50 -17.18
CA SER A 286 -12.47 -3.44 -16.05
C SER A 286 -11.92 -2.81 -14.77
N GLN A 287 -10.81 -2.07 -14.84
CA GLN A 287 -10.23 -1.40 -13.68
C GLN A 287 -11.16 -0.29 -13.16
N ALA A 288 -11.78 0.48 -14.05
CA ALA A 288 -12.76 1.50 -13.68
C ALA A 288 -14.01 0.89 -13.02
N ALA A 289 -14.49 -0.25 -13.53
CA ALA A 289 -15.62 -0.96 -12.93
C ALA A 289 -15.26 -1.56 -11.56
N LEU A 290 -14.12 -2.24 -11.45
CA LEU A 290 -13.69 -2.92 -10.22
C LEU A 290 -13.30 -1.96 -9.10
N LEU A 291 -12.63 -0.85 -9.41
CA LEU A 291 -12.31 0.18 -8.41
C LEU A 291 -13.53 1.03 -8.03
N THR A 292 -14.61 0.97 -8.81
CA THR A 292 -15.67 1.97 -8.96
C THR A 292 -15.21 3.21 -9.75
N PRO A 293 -16.03 3.73 -10.70
CA PRO A 293 -15.59 4.79 -11.61
C PRO A 293 -15.06 6.04 -10.91
N ILE A 294 -15.70 6.44 -9.80
CA ILE A 294 -15.28 7.63 -9.03
C ILE A 294 -13.90 7.42 -8.42
N VAL A 295 -13.66 6.29 -7.76
CA VAL A 295 -12.38 6.00 -7.13
C VAL A 295 -11.28 5.82 -8.19
N PHE A 296 -11.60 5.20 -9.32
CA PHE A 296 -10.67 5.12 -10.45
C PHE A 296 -10.20 6.50 -10.91
N ILE A 297 -11.11 7.44 -11.10
CA ILE A 297 -10.77 8.83 -11.47
C ILE A 297 -9.91 9.48 -10.38
N LEU A 298 -10.24 9.30 -9.10
CA LEU A 298 -9.43 9.82 -7.97
C LEU A 298 -8.00 9.27 -7.98
N VAL A 299 -7.83 7.96 -8.24
CA VAL A 299 -6.51 7.32 -8.34
C VAL A 299 -5.71 7.89 -9.51
N VAL A 300 -6.33 8.02 -10.68
CA VAL A 300 -5.67 8.60 -11.87
C VAL A 300 -5.28 10.06 -11.61
N MET A 301 -6.16 10.86 -11.02
CA MET A 301 -5.85 12.26 -10.64
C MET A 301 -4.71 12.34 -9.64
N ALA A 302 -4.68 11.46 -8.63
CA ALA A 302 -3.59 11.39 -7.67
C ALA A 302 -2.27 11.04 -8.35
N TRP A 303 -2.26 10.07 -9.29
CA TRP A 303 -1.07 9.73 -10.05
C TRP A 303 -0.57 10.87 -10.93
N VAL A 304 -1.47 11.55 -11.64
CA VAL A 304 -1.14 12.71 -12.47
C VAL A 304 -0.61 13.86 -11.61
N TYR A 305 -1.21 14.11 -10.45
CA TYR A 305 -0.76 15.11 -9.50
C TYR A 305 0.68 14.85 -9.07
N VAL A 306 1.00 13.63 -8.61
CA VAL A 306 2.35 13.26 -8.18
C VAL A 306 3.35 13.31 -9.34
N ALA A 307 2.96 12.84 -10.53
CA ALA A 307 3.82 12.85 -11.71
C ALA A 307 4.19 14.28 -12.17
N ARG A 308 3.28 15.24 -12.02
CA ARG A 308 3.51 16.66 -12.36
C ARG A 308 4.38 17.40 -11.34
N HIS A 309 4.36 17.00 -10.07
CA HIS A 309 5.11 17.65 -8.98
C HIS A 309 6.45 16.95 -8.69
N ARG A 310 7.11 16.43 -9.73
CA ARG A 310 8.30 15.56 -9.66
C ARG A 310 9.51 16.17 -8.94
N PHE A 311 9.54 17.49 -8.70
CA PHE A 311 10.70 18.24 -8.24
C PHE A 311 10.70 18.63 -6.75
N ASP A 312 9.60 18.43 -6.01
CA ASP A 312 9.56 18.73 -4.56
C ASP A 312 9.58 17.46 -3.71
N GLU A 313 10.64 16.65 -3.91
CA GLU A 313 10.87 15.41 -3.13
C GLU A 313 10.98 15.67 -1.62
N MET A 314 11.38 16.88 -1.21
CA MET A 314 11.53 17.20 0.21
C MET A 314 10.20 17.20 0.95
N HIS A 315 9.13 17.70 0.31
CA HIS A 315 7.80 17.78 0.90
C HIS A 315 6.93 16.54 0.57
N TYR A 316 7.03 15.97 -0.63
CA TYR A 316 6.08 14.94 -1.13
C TYR A 316 6.67 13.54 -1.28
N TRP A 317 7.64 13.17 -0.43
CA TRP A 317 8.31 11.87 -0.55
C TRP A 317 7.37 10.68 -0.34
N THR A 318 6.35 10.82 0.53
CA THR A 318 5.42 9.74 0.86
C THR A 318 4.48 9.46 -0.31
N GLU A 319 3.95 10.50 -0.93
CA GLU A 319 3.10 10.44 -2.10
C GLU A 319 3.84 9.79 -3.26
N ARG A 320 5.11 10.16 -3.44
CA ARG A 320 5.98 9.53 -4.43
C ARG A 320 6.24 8.06 -4.11
N TYR A 321 6.49 7.71 -2.85
CA TYR A 321 6.64 6.32 -2.42
C TYR A 321 5.39 5.49 -2.76
N LEU A 322 4.20 6.00 -2.40
CA LEU A 322 2.92 5.32 -2.66
C LEU A 322 2.59 5.25 -4.16
N TRP A 323 3.01 6.25 -4.94
CA TRP A 323 2.92 6.22 -6.40
C TRP A 323 3.73 5.06 -6.97
N PHE A 324 4.99 4.90 -6.54
CA PHE A 324 5.80 3.76 -6.95
C PHE A 324 5.22 2.44 -6.45
N ALA A 325 4.66 2.38 -5.25
CA ALA A 325 4.04 1.16 -4.74
C ALA A 325 2.72 0.78 -5.46
N SER A 326 2.21 1.58 -6.39
CA SER A 326 0.91 1.34 -7.07
C SER A 326 0.97 1.46 -8.60
N ALA A 327 1.39 2.61 -9.14
CA ALA A 327 1.30 2.92 -10.57
C ALA A 327 2.13 1.97 -11.46
N PRO A 328 3.39 1.63 -11.16
CA PRO A 328 4.18 0.69 -11.97
C PRO A 328 3.52 -0.67 -12.15
N THR A 329 2.85 -1.19 -11.12
CA THR A 329 2.14 -2.48 -11.18
C THR A 329 0.97 -2.41 -12.18
N ILE A 330 0.15 -1.37 -12.10
CA ILE A 330 -1.00 -1.21 -13.01
C ILE A 330 -0.52 -0.91 -14.43
N LEU A 331 0.53 -0.10 -14.59
CA LEU A 331 1.14 0.16 -15.90
C LEU A 331 1.77 -1.10 -16.51
N PHE A 332 2.35 -1.98 -15.69
CA PHE A 332 2.85 -3.27 -16.14
C PHE A 332 1.73 -4.14 -16.69
N PHE A 333 0.58 -4.25 -16.00
CA PHE A 333 -0.56 -5.01 -16.49
C PHE A 333 -1.26 -4.35 -17.68
N ALA A 334 -1.32 -3.02 -17.74
CA ALA A 334 -1.80 -2.29 -18.92
C ALA A 334 -0.90 -2.51 -20.14
N ALA A 335 0.42 -2.61 -19.93
CA ALA A 335 1.35 -2.96 -21.01
C ALA A 335 1.19 -4.42 -21.43
N LEU A 336 0.95 -5.33 -20.47
CA LEU A 336 0.69 -6.74 -20.76
C LEU A 336 -0.61 -6.91 -21.55
N SER A 337 -1.66 -6.14 -21.19
CA SER A 337 -2.97 -6.19 -21.85
C SER A 337 -2.93 -5.77 -23.32
N LEU A 338 -1.84 -5.15 -23.79
CA LEU A 338 -1.67 -4.85 -25.22
C LEU A 338 -1.35 -6.09 -26.05
N HIS A 339 -1.00 -7.20 -25.41
CA HIS A 339 -0.56 -8.43 -26.06
C HIS A 339 -1.52 -9.60 -25.85
N THR A 340 -2.20 -9.65 -24.71
CA THR A 340 -3.11 -10.69 -24.24
C THR A 340 -4.06 -10.09 -23.22
#